data_AF-A0A0D0D4J0-F1
#
_entry.id   AF-A0A0D0D4J0-F1
#
_cell.length_a   1.000
_cell.length_b   1.000
_cell.length_c   1.000
_cell.angle_alpha   90.00
_cell.angle_beta   90.00
_cell.angle_gamma   90.00
#
_symmetry.space_group_name_H-M   'P 1'
#
loop_
_entity.id
_entity.type
_entity.pdbx_description
1 polymer ?
#
loop_
_entity_poly.entity_id
_entity_poly.type
_entity_poly.pdbx_seq_one_letter_code
_entity_poly.pdbx_strand_id
1 'polypeptide(L)'
;WIGDIKDASLDVMKHMVRGFITFHHRWASGVKDGAVPWMQISTQRSDYISGKYFPQGAKLWEPSKLRGKKEVISLLELWRDRQRSDPANVFTFRKWRDATGTL
;
A
#
# COMPACT_ATOMS: atom_id res chain seq x y z
N TRP A 1 3.95 -4.22 9.48
CA TRP A 1 5.11 -3.41 9.89
C TRP A 1 6.17 -3.48 8.79
N ILE A 2 6.88 -2.39 8.45
CA ILE A 2 7.92 -2.39 7.43
C ILE A 2 9.26 -2.57 8.13
N GLY A 3 9.96 -3.68 7.82
CA GLY A 3 11.27 -4.00 8.37
C GLY A 3 12.39 -3.18 7.75
N ASP A 4 13.64 -3.57 8.03
CA ASP A 4 14.78 -3.02 7.31
C ASP A 4 14.83 -3.52 5.86
N ILE A 5 15.25 -2.65 4.94
CA ILE A 5 15.21 -2.93 3.49
C ILE A 5 16.58 -2.77 2.80
N LYS A 6 17.64 -2.45 3.56
CA LYS A 6 18.97 -2.07 3.05
C LYS A 6 19.52 -3.06 2.03
N ASP A 7 19.34 -4.35 2.28
CA ASP A 7 19.85 -5.44 1.43
C ASP A 7 18.74 -6.32 0.83
N ALA A 8 17.48 -5.87 0.90
CA ALA A 8 16.36 -6.65 0.38
C ALA A 8 16.40 -6.74 -1.16
N SER A 9 16.08 -7.92 -1.69
CA SER A 9 15.86 -8.11 -3.12
C SER A 9 14.57 -7.40 -3.55
N LEU A 10 14.44 -7.11 -4.85
CA LEU A 10 13.20 -6.51 -5.39
C LEU A 10 11.99 -7.39 -5.07
N ASP A 11 12.13 -8.72 -5.15
CA ASP A 11 11.01 -9.63 -4.89
C ASP A 11 10.59 -9.64 -3.42
N VAL A 12 11.55 -9.54 -2.49
CA VAL A 12 11.26 -9.35 -1.07
C VAL A 12 10.54 -8.03 -0.84
N MET A 13 11.01 -6.94 -1.46
CA MET A 13 10.37 -5.63 -1.34
C MET A 13 8.94 -5.63 -1.91
N LYS A 14 8.70 -6.31 -3.04
CA LYS A 14 7.35 -6.51 -3.60
C LYS A 14 6.43 -7.26 -2.63
N HIS A 15 6.96 -8.30 -1.97
CA HIS A 15 6.20 -9.03 -0.96
C HIS A 15 5.86 -8.16 0.24
N MET A 16 6.79 -7.30 0.68
CA MET A 16 6.52 -6.31 1.74
C MET A 16 5.42 -5.33 1.35
N VAL A 17 5.46 -4.76 0.14
CA VAL A 17 4.39 -3.89 -0.38
C VAL A 17 3.05 -4.63 -0.39
N ARG A 18 3.03 -5.87 -0.89
CA ARG A 18 1.82 -6.69 -0.94
C ARG A 18 1.23 -6.92 0.45
N GLY A 19 2.05 -7.42 1.38
CA GLY A 19 1.61 -7.73 2.74
C GLY A 19 1.11 -6.48 3.47
N PHE A 20 1.83 -5.36 3.32
CA PHE A 20 1.47 -4.10 3.94
C PHE A 20 0.09 -3.59 3.48
N ILE A 21 -0.13 -3.50 2.16
CA ILE A 21 -1.39 -3.02 1.61
C ILE A 21 -2.54 -3.98 1.94
N THR A 22 -2.34 -5.31 1.82
CA THR A 22 -3.35 -6.31 2.15
C THR A 22 -3.78 -6.22 3.62
N PHE A 23 -2.85 -6.04 4.54
CA PHE A 23 -3.15 -5.86 5.95
C PHE A 23 -4.08 -4.66 6.18
N HIS A 24 -3.73 -3.49 5.64
CA HIS A 24 -4.53 -2.28 5.80
C HIS A 24 -5.88 -2.35 5.06
N HIS A 25 -5.94 -3.07 3.94
CA HIS A 25 -7.18 -3.28 3.19
C HIS A 25 -8.16 -4.15 3.95
N ARG A 26 -7.70 -5.27 4.51
CA ARG A 26 -8.54 -6.17 5.33
C ARG A 26 -9.04 -5.46 6.58
N TRP A 27 -8.18 -4.67 7.22
CA TRP A 27 -8.58 -3.84 8.34
C TRP A 27 -9.66 -2.83 7.97
N ALA A 28 -9.49 -2.10 6.86
CA ALA A 28 -10.45 -1.09 6.43
C ALA A 28 -11.76 -1.68 5.87
N SER A 29 -11.71 -2.88 5.28
CA SER A 29 -12.87 -3.55 4.68
C SER A 29 -13.69 -4.38 5.66
N GLY A 30 -13.10 -4.79 6.79
CA GLY A 30 -13.71 -5.78 7.69
C GLY A 30 -13.78 -7.20 7.11
N VAL A 31 -13.28 -7.44 5.90
CA VAL A 31 -13.30 -8.75 5.24
C VAL A 31 -11.96 -9.44 5.49
N LYS A 32 -11.96 -10.45 6.38
CA LYS A 32 -10.76 -11.18 6.81
C LYS A 32 -9.91 -11.71 5.65
N ASP A 33 -10.56 -12.22 4.61
CA ASP A 33 -9.93 -12.81 3.42
C ASP A 33 -10.11 -11.95 2.16
N GLY A 34 -10.41 -10.67 2.35
CA GLY A 34 -10.58 -9.71 1.26
C GLY A 34 -9.34 -9.66 0.38
N ALA A 35 -9.54 -9.82 -0.93
CA ALA A 35 -8.51 -9.59 -1.93
C ALA A 35 -8.43 -8.09 -2.23
N VAL A 36 -7.20 -7.57 -2.33
CA VAL A 36 -6.96 -6.18 -2.73
C VAL A 36 -7.30 -6.03 -4.21
N PRO A 37 -8.18 -5.10 -4.62
CA PRO A 37 -8.54 -4.89 -6.03
C PRO A 37 -7.48 -4.06 -6.77
N TRP A 38 -6.28 -4.60 -6.95
CA TRP A 38 -5.13 -3.83 -7.44
C TRP A 38 -5.44 -3.00 -8.70
N MET A 39 -6.26 -3.53 -9.61
CA MET A 39 -6.71 -2.80 -10.80
C MET A 39 -7.47 -1.51 -10.44
N GLN A 40 -8.52 -1.58 -9.61
CA GLN A 40 -9.32 -0.41 -9.23
C GLN A 40 -8.51 0.61 -8.45
N ILE A 41 -7.67 0.15 -7.51
CA ILE A 41 -6.79 1.06 -6.75
C ILE A 41 -5.78 1.73 -7.69
N SER A 42 -5.26 1.03 -8.70
CA SER A 42 -4.28 1.62 -9.63
C SER A 42 -4.89 2.66 -10.57
N THR A 43 -6.16 2.51 -10.95
CA THR A 43 -6.86 3.44 -11.86
C THR A 43 -7.53 4.60 -11.13
N GLN A 44 -8.06 4.38 -9.92
CA GLN A 44 -8.85 5.33 -9.15
C GLN A 44 -8.24 5.58 -7.76
N ARG A 45 -6.90 5.58 -7.66
CA ARG A 45 -6.16 5.63 -6.39
C ARG A 45 -6.67 6.71 -5.42
N SER A 46 -6.97 7.91 -5.92
CA SER A 46 -7.44 9.05 -5.10
C SER A 46 -8.71 8.78 -4.30
N ASP A 47 -9.55 7.90 -4.81
CA ASP A 47 -10.85 7.57 -4.23
C ASP A 47 -10.67 6.66 -3.03
N TYR A 48 -9.63 5.82 -3.06
CA TYR A 48 -9.34 4.81 -2.04
C TYR A 48 -8.23 5.24 -1.08
N ILE A 49 -7.21 5.97 -1.54
CA ILE A 49 -5.99 6.24 -0.78
C ILE A 49 -5.55 7.70 -1.00
N SER A 50 -5.32 8.40 0.12
CA SER A 50 -4.81 9.76 0.08
C SER A 50 -3.41 9.84 -0.54
N GLY A 51 -3.16 10.88 -1.33
CA GLY A 51 -1.85 11.14 -1.93
C GLY A 51 -0.70 11.27 -0.91
N LYS A 52 -1.00 11.66 0.34
CA LYS A 52 -0.01 11.80 1.42
C LYS A 52 0.77 10.51 1.73
N TYR A 53 0.22 9.34 1.38
CA TYR A 53 0.84 8.03 1.63
C TYR A 53 1.77 7.57 0.49
N PHE A 54 2.09 8.46 -0.44
CA PHE A 54 2.93 8.16 -1.61
C PHE A 54 3.96 9.27 -1.82
N PRO A 55 5.14 8.93 -2.38
CA PRO A 55 6.01 9.93 -2.98
C PRO A 55 5.25 10.72 -4.06
N GLN A 56 5.64 11.98 -4.28
CA GLN A 56 5.00 12.84 -5.25
C GLN A 56 5.01 12.19 -6.65
N GLY A 57 3.84 12.12 -7.30
CA GLY A 57 3.69 11.51 -8.63
C GLY A 57 3.75 9.98 -8.68
N ALA A 58 4.00 9.29 -7.55
CA ALA A 58 4.08 7.84 -7.54
C ALA A 58 2.70 7.18 -7.75
N LYS A 59 2.69 6.11 -8.55
CA LYS A 59 1.53 5.24 -8.77
C LYS A 59 1.65 3.99 -7.90
N LEU A 60 0.52 3.52 -7.36
CA LEU A 60 0.45 2.22 -6.71
C LEU A 60 0.08 1.17 -7.75
N TRP A 61 1.06 0.38 -8.17
CA TRP A 61 0.84 -0.77 -9.04
C TRP A 61 0.65 -2.04 -8.22
N GLU A 62 0.05 -3.05 -8.85
CA GLU A 62 0.13 -4.41 -8.33
C GLU A 62 1.61 -4.81 -8.14
N PRO A 63 1.96 -5.50 -7.03
CA PRO A 63 3.35 -5.85 -6.73
C PRO A 63 4.10 -6.58 -7.86
N SER A 64 3.42 -7.44 -8.62
CA SER A 64 4.00 -8.14 -9.78
C SER A 64 4.44 -7.20 -10.90
N LYS A 65 3.79 -6.03 -11.02
CA LYS A 65 4.04 -5.02 -12.06
C LYS A 65 5.09 -3.99 -11.65
N LEU A 66 5.54 -3.99 -10.40
CA LEU A 66 6.64 -3.13 -9.95
C LEU A 66 7.95 -3.61 -10.60
N ARG A 67 8.60 -2.74 -11.39
CA ARG A 67 9.86 -3.09 -12.08
C ARG A 67 11.06 -2.31 -11.53
N GLY A 68 10.86 -1.09 -11.04
CA GLY A 68 11.92 -0.24 -10.53
C GLY A 68 12.20 -0.45 -9.05
N LYS A 69 13.40 -0.94 -8.69
CA LYS A 69 13.82 -1.08 -7.28
C LYS A 69 13.80 0.25 -6.53
N LYS A 70 14.22 1.33 -7.17
CA LYS A 70 14.23 2.69 -6.58
C LYS A 70 12.82 3.16 -6.18
N GLU A 71 11.82 2.93 -7.03
CA GLU A 71 10.44 3.32 -6.74
C GLU A 71 9.87 2.57 -5.53
N VAL A 72 10.16 1.26 -5.44
CA VAL A 72 9.72 0.43 -4.32
C VAL A 72 10.42 0.84 -3.03
N ILE A 73 11.72 1.15 -3.07
CA ILE A 73 12.48 1.68 -1.94
C ILE A 73 11.82 2.97 -1.43
N SER A 74 11.58 3.96 -2.30
CA SER A 74 10.99 5.23 -1.89
C SER A 74 9.61 5.07 -1.25
N LEU A 75 8.82 4.09 -1.72
CA LEU A 75 7.51 3.80 -1.12
C LEU A 75 7.65 3.18 0.28
N LEU A 76 8.53 2.17 0.42
CA LEU A 76 8.75 1.48 1.69
C LEU A 76 9.40 2.39 2.74
N GLU A 77 10.36 3.23 2.34
CA GLU A 77 10.98 4.22 3.23
C GLU A 77 9.96 5.23 3.74
N LEU A 78 9.11 5.77 2.86
CA LEU A 78 8.06 6.70 3.27
C LEU A 78 7.13 6.09 4.33
N TRP A 79 6.72 4.82 4.17
CA TRP A 79 5.89 4.15 5.17
C TRP A 79 6.66 3.80 6.46
N ARG A 80 7.94 3.43 6.35
CA ARG A 80 8.82 3.17 7.50
C ARG A 80 9.07 4.44 8.31
N ASP A 81 9.24 5.59 7.66
CA ASP A 81 9.41 6.87 8.33
C ASP A 81 8.13 7.27 9.05
N ARG A 82 6.96 7.08 8.42
CA ARG A 82 5.66 7.28 9.09
C ARG A 82 5.46 6.36 10.29
N GLN A 83 5.92 5.11 10.23
CA GLN A 83 5.90 4.20 11.39
C GLN A 83 6.64 4.76 12.61
N ARG A 84 7.70 5.54 12.37
CA ARG A 84 8.48 6.18 13.44
C ARG A 84 7.86 7.50 13.90
N SER A 85 7.35 8.30 12.97
CA SER A 85 6.88 9.66 13.28
C SER A 85 5.41 9.75 13.71
N ASP A 86 4.55 8.90 13.15
CA ASP A 86 3.09 8.90 13.38
C ASP A 86 2.53 7.48 13.22
N PRO A 87 2.78 6.59 14.21
CA PRO A 87 2.40 5.17 14.13
C PRO A 87 0.89 4.94 14.03
N ALA A 88 0.07 5.92 14.43
CA ALA A 88 -1.38 5.86 14.30
C ALA A 88 -1.86 6.10 12.85
N ASN A 89 -1.02 6.67 11.99
CA ASN A 89 -1.40 7.16 10.66
C ASN A 89 -0.33 6.80 9.60
N VAL A 90 0.18 5.57 9.69
CA VAL A 90 1.16 5.07 8.72
C VAL A 90 0.54 4.96 7.33
N PHE A 91 -0.64 4.35 7.27
CA PHE A 91 -1.38 4.13 6.04
C PHE A 91 -2.84 3.87 6.36
N THR A 92 -3.76 4.43 5.57
CA THR A 92 -5.19 4.22 5.74
C THR A 92 -5.91 4.30 4.40
N PHE A 93 -6.83 3.38 4.18
CA PHE A 93 -7.81 3.47 3.10
C PHE A 93 -8.93 4.42 3.52
N ARG A 94 -9.31 5.36 2.64
CA ARG A 94 -10.34 6.38 2.89
C ARG A 94 -11.74 5.79 3.04
N LYS A 95 -12.06 4.80 2.20
CA LYS A 95 -13.27 3.99 2.24
C LYS A 95 -12.99 2.69 1.48
N TRP A 96 -13.55 1.59 1.98
CA TRP A 96 -13.73 0.38 1.20
C TRP A 96 -15.24 0.21 1.03
N ARG A 97 -15.71 -0.04 -0.20
CA ARG A 97 -17.13 -0.33 -0.43
C ARG A 97 -17.46 -1.62 0.32
N ASP A 98 -18.60 -1.67 1.00
CA ASP A 98 -19.04 -2.90 1.62
C ASP A 98 -19.20 -4.02 0.57
N ALA A 99 -19.55 -5.24 1.01
CA ALA A 99 -19.65 -6.42 0.15
C ALA A 99 -20.54 -6.25 -1.10
N THR A 100 -21.33 -5.17 -1.20
CA THR A 100 -22.21 -4.85 -2.34
C THR A 100 -21.56 -3.96 -3.40
N GLY A 101 -20.37 -3.39 -3.14
CA GLY A 101 -19.65 -2.64 -4.16
C GLY A 101 -20.25 -1.27 -4.53
N THR A 102 -21.12 -0.69 -3.69
CA THR A 102 -21.67 0.66 -3.90
C THR A 102 -20.92 1.70 -3.05
N LEU A 103 -20.65 2.89 -3.60
CA LEU A 103 -19.94 4.00 -2.95
C LEU A 103 -20.90 4.82 -2.08
#